data_AF-A0A6G1H8P0-F1
#
_entry.id   AF-A0A6G1H8P0-F1
#
_cell.length_a   1.000
_cell.length_b   1.000
_cell.length_c   1.000
_cell.angle_alpha   90.00
_cell.angle_beta   90.00
_cell.angle_gamma   90.00
#
_symmetry.space_group_name_H-M   'P 1'
#
loop_
_entity.id
_entity.type
_entity.pdbx_description
1 polymer ?
#
loop_
_entity_poly.entity_id
_entity_poly.type
_entity_poly.pdbx_seq_one_letter_code
_entity_poly.pdbx_strand_id
1 'polypeptide(L)'
;MAPGSPLSVPANHQVGGQDLVRSVIRFKKSADTDPSGSKTSNADAGPAALVGCDSPTALSLNIRNGILKDRQGRIGYIASNYQFQFDGPPQHGALVTAGFSVCGNGSLALGPKNVFYQCLSGGKPGSFDYYNLYDRWIAPQCEPVTISIVKLQQCS
;
A
#
# COMPACT_ATOMS: atom_id res chain seq x y z
N MET A 1 -6.16 42.32 -18.38
CA MET A 1 -6.34 41.09 -17.57
C MET A 1 -6.33 39.90 -18.50
N ALA A 2 -5.26 39.10 -18.49
CA ALA A 2 -5.19 37.87 -19.27
C ALA A 2 -5.85 36.73 -18.48
N PRO A 3 -6.66 35.86 -19.11
CA PRO A 3 -7.12 34.64 -18.46
C PRO A 3 -5.95 33.66 -18.33
N GLY A 4 -5.69 33.22 -17.10
CA GLY A 4 -4.59 32.32 -16.75
C GLY A 4 -4.72 30.95 -17.41
N SER A 5 -3.60 30.49 -17.96
CA SER A 5 -3.42 29.13 -18.46
C SER A 5 -3.66 28.10 -17.35
N PRO A 6 -4.35 26.97 -17.62
CA PRO A 6 -4.44 25.89 -16.65
C PRO A 6 -3.06 25.25 -16.46
N LEU A 7 -2.63 25.16 -15.20
CA LEU A 7 -1.47 24.41 -14.77
C LEU A 7 -1.62 22.95 -15.21
N SER A 8 -0.77 22.52 -16.14
CA SER A 8 -0.64 21.12 -16.51
C SER A 8 -0.12 20.34 -15.30
N VAL A 9 -1.01 19.55 -14.67
CA VAL A 9 -0.59 18.49 -13.75
C VAL A 9 0.22 17.50 -14.59
N PRO A 10 1.48 17.17 -14.24
CA PRO A 10 2.21 16.18 -15.00
C PRO A 10 1.46 14.86 -14.90
N ALA A 11 1.11 14.30 -16.06
CA ALA A 11 0.57 12.96 -16.19
C ALA A 11 1.54 12.02 -15.46
N ASN A 12 1.07 11.45 -14.34
CA ASN A 12 1.77 10.38 -13.67
C ASN A 12 2.06 9.32 -14.73
N HIS A 13 3.34 9.01 -14.90
CA HIS A 13 3.86 8.08 -15.89
C HIS A 13 3.09 6.77 -15.76
N GLN A 14 2.07 6.61 -16.62
CA GLN A 14 1.38 5.34 -16.79
C GLN A 14 2.39 4.43 -17.45
N VAL A 15 3.12 3.66 -16.64
CA VAL A 15 3.87 2.51 -17.13
C VAL A 15 2.85 1.59 -17.77
N GLY A 16 2.84 1.59 -19.10
CA GLY A 16 1.92 0.81 -19.91
C GLY A 16 2.13 -0.68 -19.73
N GLY A 17 1.03 -1.42 -19.89
CA GLY A 17 1.05 -2.86 -20.16
C GLY A 17 0.91 -3.73 -18.92
N GLN A 18 -0.34 -4.13 -18.59
CA GLN A 18 -0.74 -5.47 -18.14
C GLN A 18 0.09 -6.19 -17.05
N ASP A 19 0.98 -5.54 -16.30
CA ASP A 19 1.80 -6.24 -15.33
C ASP A 19 0.93 -6.63 -14.13
N LEU A 20 0.60 -7.91 -14.12
CA LEU A 20 0.03 -8.60 -13.00
C LEU A 20 1.12 -8.66 -11.93
N VAL A 21 1.39 -7.54 -11.26
CA VAL A 21 2.37 -7.47 -10.16
C VAL A 21 1.80 -8.30 -9.02
N ARG A 22 2.00 -9.62 -9.07
CA ARG A 22 1.73 -10.51 -7.94
C ARG A 22 2.61 -10.00 -6.82
N SER A 23 2.00 -9.47 -5.78
CA SER A 23 2.74 -8.82 -4.70
C SER A 23 2.19 -9.12 -3.33
N VAL A 24 3.11 -9.32 -2.37
CA VAL A 24 2.81 -9.44 -0.94
C VAL A 24 3.03 -8.11 -0.24
N ILE A 25 2.25 -7.89 0.82
CA ILE A 25 2.38 -6.78 1.74
C ILE A 25 3.43 -7.12 2.80
N ARG A 26 4.45 -6.28 2.97
CA ARG A 26 5.22 -6.20 4.22
C ARG A 26 4.97 -4.87 4.91
N PHE A 27 4.75 -4.90 6.22
CA PHE A 27 4.61 -3.70 7.03
C PHE A 27 5.98 -3.22 7.49
N LYS A 28 6.25 -1.94 7.28
CA LYS A 28 7.40 -1.26 7.89
C LYS A 28 6.86 -0.09 8.70
N LYS A 29 7.35 0.09 9.94
CA LYS A 29 7.07 1.33 10.70
C LYS A 29 7.47 2.52 9.83
N SER A 30 6.58 3.49 9.68
CA SER A 30 6.93 4.69 8.93
C SER A 30 8.07 5.39 9.66
N ALA A 31 9.15 5.70 8.96
CA ALA A 31 10.24 6.46 9.56
C ALA A 31 9.75 7.89 9.82
N ASP A 32 9.92 8.38 11.05
CA ASP A 32 9.76 9.79 11.35
C ASP A 32 10.78 10.56 10.50
N THR A 33 10.31 11.59 9.80
CA THR A 33 11.17 12.39 8.92
C THR A 33 12.02 13.31 9.80
N ASP A 34 13.22 12.88 10.16
CA ASP A 34 14.26 13.75 10.72
C ASP A 34 15.23 14.18 9.60
N PRO A 35 15.33 15.48 9.23
CA PRO A 35 16.11 15.90 8.08
C PRO A 35 17.54 16.26 8.50
N SER A 36 18.45 15.28 8.62
CA SER A 36 19.88 15.56 8.45
C SER A 36 20.71 14.27 8.32
N GLY A 37 21.43 14.14 7.21
CA GLY A 37 22.42 13.06 7.05
C GLY A 37 22.72 12.66 5.62
N SER A 38 23.23 13.61 4.82
CA SER A 38 23.81 13.31 3.51
C SER A 38 25.07 12.45 3.65
N LYS A 39 25.07 11.27 3.03
CA LYS A 39 26.29 10.65 2.48
C LYS A 39 25.98 10.07 1.10
N THR A 40 26.56 10.72 0.11
CA THR A 40 26.59 10.35 -1.30
C THR A 40 27.39 9.07 -1.51
N SER A 41 26.80 8.11 -2.23
CA SER A 41 27.56 7.16 -3.04
C SER A 41 26.78 6.86 -4.33
N ASN A 42 27.42 7.21 -5.45
CA ASN A 42 26.98 6.90 -6.80
C ASN A 42 26.91 5.39 -7.03
N ALA A 43 25.80 4.91 -7.60
CA ALA A 43 25.76 4.16 -8.86
C ALA A 43 24.41 3.43 -8.95
N ASP A 44 23.64 3.81 -9.97
CA ASP A 44 22.72 3.01 -10.77
C ASP A 44 22.46 1.56 -10.29
N ALA A 45 21.59 1.44 -9.31
CA ALA A 45 20.80 0.26 -9.06
C ALA A 45 19.45 0.77 -8.56
N GLY A 46 18.41 0.64 -9.39
CA GLY A 46 17.04 0.82 -8.91
C GLY A 46 16.85 0.05 -7.60
N PRO A 47 16.03 0.55 -6.65
CA PRO A 47 15.88 -0.06 -5.33
C PRO A 47 15.70 -1.56 -5.50
N ALA A 48 16.63 -2.35 -4.95
CA ALA A 48 16.60 -3.80 -5.04
C ALA A 48 15.18 -4.26 -4.70
N ALA A 49 14.45 -4.72 -5.71
CA ALA A 49 13.04 -5.03 -5.56
C ALA A 49 12.93 -6.07 -4.45
N LEU A 50 12.24 -5.74 -3.35
CA LEU A 50 11.94 -6.73 -2.33
C LEU A 50 11.18 -7.87 -3.01
N VAL A 51 11.60 -9.11 -2.76
CA VAL A 51 11.00 -10.31 -3.36
C VAL A 51 10.41 -11.18 -2.27
N GLY A 52 9.19 -11.67 -2.49
CA GLY A 52 8.54 -12.70 -1.68
C GLY A 52 8.36 -13.99 -2.49
N CYS A 53 8.32 -15.13 -1.80
CA CYS A 53 7.97 -16.39 -2.43
C CYS A 53 6.46 -16.46 -2.68
N ASP A 54 6.07 -16.81 -3.90
CA ASP A 54 4.69 -17.08 -4.25
C ASP A 54 4.26 -18.38 -3.57
N SER A 55 3.16 -18.33 -2.83
CA SER A 55 2.51 -19.49 -2.23
C SER A 55 1.00 -19.32 -2.31
N PRO A 56 0.20 -20.40 -2.15
CA PRO A 56 -1.27 -20.28 -2.10
C PRO A 56 -1.77 -19.39 -0.95
N THR A 57 -0.98 -19.26 0.13
CA THR A 57 -1.32 -18.45 1.31
C THR A 57 -0.76 -17.03 1.25
N ALA A 58 0.13 -16.74 0.29
CA ALA A 58 0.63 -15.40 0.06
C ALA A 58 -0.50 -14.49 -0.43
N LEU A 59 -0.72 -13.38 0.28
CA LEU A 59 -1.59 -12.31 -0.22
C LEU A 59 -0.97 -11.76 -1.50
N SER A 60 -1.53 -12.10 -2.65
CA SER A 60 -1.12 -11.58 -3.96
C SER A 60 -2.08 -10.49 -4.37
N LEU A 61 -1.53 -9.34 -4.73
CA LEU A 61 -2.30 -8.17 -5.14
C LEU A 61 -2.19 -7.90 -6.64
N ASN A 62 -3.10 -7.10 -7.18
CA ASN A 62 -2.97 -6.45 -8.48
C ASN A 62 -3.67 -5.09 -8.46
N ILE A 63 -3.07 -4.07 -9.05
CA ILE A 63 -3.68 -2.75 -9.20
C ILE A 63 -3.95 -2.50 -10.68
N ARG A 64 -5.21 -2.26 -11.03
CA ARG A 64 -5.63 -1.85 -12.38
C ARG A 64 -6.60 -0.68 -12.28
N ASN A 65 -6.32 0.41 -13.01
CA ASN A 65 -7.12 1.64 -12.97
C ASN A 65 -7.38 2.16 -11.55
N GLY A 66 -6.38 2.03 -10.67
CA GLY A 66 -6.48 2.42 -9.26
C GLY A 66 -7.29 1.48 -8.37
N ILE A 67 -7.84 0.37 -8.91
CA ILE A 67 -8.57 -0.64 -8.15
C ILE A 67 -7.58 -1.73 -7.73
N LEU A 68 -7.42 -1.90 -6.42
CA LEU A 68 -6.59 -2.94 -5.82
C LEU A 68 -7.43 -4.22 -5.64
N LYS A 69 -6.95 -5.35 -6.14
CA LYS A 69 -7.59 -6.66 -5.96
C LYS A 69 -6.62 -7.70 -5.44
N ASP A 70 -7.13 -8.66 -4.67
CA ASP A 70 -6.37 -9.85 -4.30
C ASP A 70 -6.55 -11.00 -5.30
N ARG A 71 -5.88 -12.14 -5.06
CA ARG A 71 -5.98 -13.36 -5.88
C ARG A 71 -7.40 -13.92 -5.96
N GLN A 72 -8.22 -13.72 -4.93
CA GLN A 72 -9.60 -14.19 -4.89
C GLN A 72 -10.57 -13.22 -5.60
N GLY A 73 -10.05 -12.12 -6.16
CA GLY A 73 -10.84 -11.11 -6.84
C GLY A 73 -11.55 -10.14 -5.89
N ARG A 74 -11.27 -10.22 -4.57
CA ARG A 74 -11.77 -9.27 -3.58
C ARG A 74 -11.12 -7.92 -3.79
N ILE A 75 -11.87 -6.85 -3.56
CA ILE A 75 -11.40 -5.48 -3.71
C ILE A 75 -10.80 -5.04 -2.38
N GLY A 76 -9.58 -4.50 -2.42
CA GLY A 76 -8.99 -3.76 -1.31
C GLY A 76 -9.64 -2.38 -1.21
N TYR A 77 -10.16 -2.03 -0.04
CA TYR A 77 -10.98 -0.82 0.13
C TYR A 77 -10.88 -0.27 1.56
N ILE A 78 -11.31 0.98 1.75
CA ILE A 78 -11.50 1.59 3.08
C ILE A 78 -12.97 1.46 3.47
N ALA A 79 -13.25 0.72 4.54
CA ALA A 79 -14.58 0.54 5.09
C ALA A 79 -15.09 1.79 5.83
N SER A 80 -16.39 1.81 6.16
CA SER A 80 -17.04 2.94 6.86
C SER A 80 -16.47 3.24 8.25
N ASN A 81 -15.81 2.26 8.86
CA ASN A 81 -15.06 2.38 10.12
C ASN A 81 -13.56 2.65 9.90
N TYR A 82 -13.17 3.10 8.71
CA TYR A 82 -11.81 3.48 8.31
C TYR A 82 -10.81 2.31 8.14
N GLN A 83 -11.27 1.07 8.28
CA GLN A 83 -10.41 -0.11 8.13
C GLN A 83 -10.04 -0.34 6.66
N PHE A 84 -8.76 -0.62 6.40
CA PHE A 84 -8.31 -1.17 5.12
C PHE A 84 -8.46 -2.70 5.14
N GLN A 85 -9.32 -3.23 4.27
CA GLN A 85 -9.64 -4.66 4.21
C GLN A 85 -9.95 -5.11 2.76
N PHE A 86 -10.19 -6.41 2.58
CA PHE A 86 -10.49 -7.02 1.29
C PHE A 86 -11.79 -7.82 1.34
N ASP A 87 -12.80 -7.41 0.55
CA ASP A 87 -14.08 -8.13 0.42
C ASP A 87 -14.55 -8.19 -1.04
N GLY A 88 -15.46 -9.12 -1.33
CA GLY A 88 -16.07 -9.30 -2.65
C GLY A 88 -17.54 -9.68 -2.52
N PRO A 89 -18.48 -8.72 -2.64
CA PRO A 89 -18.29 -7.28 -2.88
C PRO A 89 -17.78 -6.52 -1.63
N PRO A 90 -17.22 -5.30 -1.77
CA PRO A 90 -17.01 -4.39 -0.64
C PRO A 90 -18.28 -4.23 0.21
N GLN A 91 -18.10 -4.07 1.52
CA GLN A 91 -19.23 -3.87 2.43
C GLN A 91 -19.98 -2.56 2.11
N HIS A 92 -21.26 -2.53 2.47
CA HIS A 92 -22.09 -1.34 2.27
C HIS A 92 -21.50 -0.14 3.04
N GLY A 93 -21.50 1.03 2.40
CA GLY A 93 -20.91 2.24 2.97
C GLY A 93 -19.38 2.31 2.88
N ALA A 94 -18.75 1.50 2.03
CA ALA A 94 -17.33 1.63 1.69
C ALA A 94 -16.98 3.08 1.32
N LEU A 95 -15.98 3.65 1.98
CA LEU A 95 -15.56 5.04 1.79
C LEU A 95 -14.71 5.20 0.53
N VAL A 96 -13.87 4.21 0.24
CA VAL A 96 -12.92 4.26 -0.89
C VAL A 96 -12.73 2.87 -1.49
N THR A 97 -12.94 2.74 -2.80
CA THR A 97 -12.79 1.47 -3.54
C THR A 97 -11.76 1.54 -4.68
N ALA A 98 -11.22 2.74 -4.95
CA ALA A 98 -10.23 2.99 -5.98
C ALA A 98 -9.31 4.17 -5.56
N GLY A 99 -8.23 4.39 -6.31
CA GLY A 99 -7.22 5.40 -6.02
C GLY A 99 -5.93 4.84 -5.42
N PHE A 100 -5.77 3.51 -5.45
CA PHE A 100 -4.54 2.85 -5.02
C PHE A 100 -3.46 2.94 -6.10
N SER A 101 -2.21 3.09 -5.69
CA SER A 101 -1.04 3.07 -6.58
C SER A 101 0.20 2.55 -5.83
N VAL A 102 1.32 2.42 -6.52
CA VAL A 102 2.61 2.06 -5.91
C VAL A 102 3.55 3.26 -6.07
N CYS A 103 4.07 3.76 -4.95
CA CYS A 103 5.09 4.80 -4.93
C CYS A 103 6.42 4.29 -5.52
N GLY A 104 7.28 5.21 -5.98
CA GLY A 104 8.60 4.87 -6.51
C GLY A 104 9.53 4.13 -5.54
N ASN A 105 9.25 4.20 -4.23
CA ASN A 105 9.95 3.44 -3.18
C ASN A 105 9.33 2.06 -2.91
N GLY A 106 8.36 1.63 -3.71
CA GLY A 106 7.66 0.35 -3.57
C GLY A 106 6.58 0.31 -2.48
N SER A 107 6.21 1.43 -1.86
CA SER A 107 5.09 1.47 -0.91
C SER A 107 3.73 1.60 -1.61
N LEU A 108 2.69 0.96 -1.07
CA LEU A 108 1.30 1.15 -1.47
C LEU A 108 0.87 2.57 -1.06
N ALA A 109 0.26 3.26 -2.00
CA ALA A 109 -0.35 4.56 -1.78
C ALA A 109 -1.86 4.49 -1.97
N LEU A 110 -2.56 5.37 -1.27
CA LEU A 110 -3.94 5.73 -1.50
C LEU A 110 -4.00 7.25 -1.77
N GLY A 111 -4.26 7.61 -3.03
CA GLY A 111 -4.14 9.00 -3.49
C GLY A 111 -2.73 9.55 -3.21
N PRO A 112 -2.59 10.72 -2.54
CA PRO A 112 -1.29 11.31 -2.24
C PRO A 112 -0.61 10.73 -0.97
N LYS A 113 -1.25 9.80 -0.26
CA LYS A 113 -0.75 9.25 1.02
C LYS A 113 -0.22 7.84 0.83
N ASN A 114 0.84 7.48 1.53
CA ASN A 114 1.38 6.11 1.61
C ASN A 114 1.57 5.61 3.06
N VAL A 115 1.06 6.38 4.03
CA VAL A 115 1.03 6.01 5.44
C VAL A 115 -0.34 5.46 5.77
N PHE A 116 -0.34 4.27 6.36
CA PHE A 116 -1.47 3.60 7.00
C PHE A 116 -1.19 3.51 8.50
N TYR A 117 -2.14 3.00 9.27
CA TYR A 117 -1.98 2.81 10.71
C TYR A 117 -2.32 1.38 11.08
N GLN A 118 -1.41 0.68 11.75
CA GLN A 118 -1.70 -0.62 12.34
C GLN A 118 -2.10 -0.42 13.81
N CYS A 119 -3.17 -1.07 14.25
CA CYS A 119 -3.65 -0.96 15.62
C CYS A 119 -3.85 -2.35 16.22
N LEU A 120 -3.28 -2.60 17.40
CA LEU A 120 -3.52 -3.83 18.15
C LEU A 120 -5.04 -3.97 18.35
N SER A 121 -5.61 -5.03 17.79
CA SER A 121 -7.06 -5.27 17.78
C SER A 121 -7.47 -6.44 18.66
N GLY A 122 -6.50 -7.29 19.01
CA GLY A 122 -6.68 -8.30 20.04
C GLY A 122 -5.53 -9.30 20.07
N GLY A 123 -5.63 -10.20 21.01
CA GLY A 123 -4.65 -11.24 21.32
C GLY A 123 -5.06 -11.87 22.66
N LYS A 124 -4.74 -13.15 22.86
CA LYS A 124 -4.94 -13.86 24.14
C LYS A 124 -3.63 -14.49 24.59
N PRO A 125 -3.42 -14.69 25.91
CA PRO A 125 -2.31 -15.50 26.40
C PRO A 125 -2.26 -16.85 25.68
N GLY A 126 -1.10 -17.19 25.09
CA GLY A 126 -0.92 -18.40 24.28
C GLY A 126 -1.40 -18.32 22.83
N SER A 127 -1.75 -17.13 22.33
CA SER A 127 -2.09 -16.89 20.92
C SER A 127 -1.35 -15.67 20.37
N PHE A 128 -1.36 -15.49 19.05
CA PHE A 128 -0.74 -14.34 18.41
C PHE A 128 -1.63 -13.10 18.52
N ASP A 129 -0.99 -11.95 18.73
CA ASP A 129 -1.65 -10.66 18.56
C ASP A 129 -2.02 -10.44 17.09
N TYR A 130 -3.16 -9.79 16.86
CA TYR A 130 -3.56 -9.38 15.53
C TYR A 130 -3.85 -7.88 15.47
N TYR A 131 -3.52 -7.30 14.32
CA TYR A 131 -3.58 -5.87 14.06
C TYR A 131 -4.49 -5.61 12.87
N ASN A 132 -5.39 -4.65 13.02
CA ASN A 132 -6.16 -4.11 11.91
C ASN A 132 -5.43 -2.89 11.32
N LEU A 133 -5.64 -2.65 10.03
CA LEU A 133 -5.06 -1.52 9.31
C LEU A 133 -6.11 -0.45 9.05
N TYR A 134 -5.71 0.81 9.10
CA TYR A 134 -6.58 1.96 8.91
C TYR A 134 -5.93 3.00 7.99
N ASP A 135 -6.74 3.78 7.28
CA ASP A 135 -6.28 4.89 6.43
C ASP A 135 -5.88 6.15 7.22
N ARG A 136 -6.12 6.13 8.53
CA ARG A 136 -5.89 7.25 9.45
C ARG A 136 -5.62 6.74 10.87
N TRP A 137 -5.07 7.62 11.69
CA TRP A 137 -4.93 7.37 13.12
C TRP A 137 -6.32 7.36 13.78
N ILE A 138 -6.66 6.27 14.47
CA ILE A 138 -7.97 6.11 15.13
C ILE A 138 -7.89 5.99 16.66
N ALA A 139 -6.72 5.66 17.21
CA ALA A 139 -6.57 5.41 18.64
C ALA A 139 -5.09 5.46 19.09
N PRO A 140 -4.80 5.69 20.39
CA PRO A 140 -3.43 5.81 20.90
C PRO A 140 -2.54 4.58 20.71
N GLN A 141 -3.11 3.38 20.65
CA GLN A 141 -2.37 2.13 20.41
C GLN A 141 -1.99 1.91 18.93
N CYS A 142 -2.34 2.85 18.05
CA CYS A 142 -2.07 2.75 16.63
C CYS A 142 -0.72 3.37 16.27
N GLU A 143 0.04 2.67 15.44
CA GLU A 143 1.36 3.10 14.96
C GLU A 143 1.33 3.31 13.44
N PRO A 144 1.99 4.37 12.93
CA PRO A 144 2.07 4.61 11.49
C PRO A 144 2.94 3.56 10.81
N VAL A 145 2.47 3.05 9.69
CA VAL A 145 3.14 2.04 8.87
C VAL A 145 3.07 2.40 7.40
N THR A 146 4.06 1.96 6.64
CA THR A 146 3.97 1.86 5.19
C THR A 146 3.81 0.39 4.81
N ILE A 147 3.09 0.16 3.71
CA ILE A 147 2.85 -1.17 3.15
C ILE A 147 3.77 -1.34 1.95
N SER A 148 4.82 -2.12 2.07
CA SER A 148 5.70 -2.45 0.96
C SER A 148 5.07 -3.48 0.04
N ILE A 149 5.03 -3.17 -1.25
CA ILE A 149 4.67 -4.04 -2.36
C ILE A 149 5.95 -4.74 -2.82
N VAL A 150 6.01 -6.06 -2.62
CA VAL A 150 7.16 -6.88 -3.02
C VAL A 150 6.81 -7.68 -4.28
N LYS A 151 7.77 -8.02 -5.14
CA LYS A 151 7.52 -8.93 -6.27
C LYS A 151 7.35 -10.36 -5.74
N LEU A 152 6.31 -11.07 -6.16
CA LEU A 152 6.19 -12.51 -5.92
C LEU A 152 6.95 -13.29 -6.99
N GLN A 153 7.76 -14.27 -6.57
CA GLN A 153 8.44 -15.21 -7.47
C GLN A 153 8.24 -16.65 -6.99
N GLN A 154 8.37 -17.61 -7.90
CA GLN A 154 8.44 -19.01 -7.52
C GLN A 154 9.76 -19.27 -6.79
N CYS A 155 9.67 -19.79 -5.57
CA CYS A 155 10.84 -20.24 -4.81
C CYS A 155 10.83 -21.76 -4.82
N SER A 156 11.90 -22.35 -5.35
CA SER A 156 12.12 -23.81 -5.42
C SER A 156 12.63 -24.37 -4.10
#